data_AF-A0A965Y886-F1
#
_entry.id   AF-A0A965Y886-F1
#
_cell.length_a   1.000
_cell.length_b   1.000
_cell.length_c   1.000
_cell.angle_alpha   90.00
_cell.angle_beta   90.00
_cell.angle_gamma   90.00
#
_symmetry.space_group_name_H-M   'P 1'
#
loop_
_entity.id
_entity.type
_entity.pdbx_description
1 polymer ?
#
loop_
_entity_poly.entity_id
_entity_poly.type
_entity_poly.pdbx_seq_one_letter_code
_entity_poly.pdbx_strand_id
1 'polypeptide(L)'
;LYTTIGGIRGVAYNTLLQGIVMLGGSIVIAFIMVKAAGGLPEITRQLAQLDPNLITPPGPKNFLPLPTAFSTFFILGVAVMAQPHVVTRIFTVKNMMSLKRSGALISLITLVWFMSLFVSALAARALIPQIDVPDRIFPTIVLQYTGSVLAGILLSAPFAAVMSTVSSLIISTSGAIMKDIYQRNFNPNASEKAIKMTSYIATIAISAVVMVLSFNPPKFLQDIVMFAISGFAASFTVPIILGFFWKGGTPMGGLLSMISGFVTLLVLYAQPNPNPFGFNPLVWGLVVSAVVMVVVSKVTKPNDSAFMEKIFE
;
A
#
# COMPACT_ATOMS: atom_id res chain seq x y z
N LEU A 1 15.66 -7.38 13.20
CA LEU A 1 16.16 -8.61 13.87
C LEU A 1 15.87 -9.88 13.05
N TYR A 2 14.63 -10.21 12.67
CA TYR A 2 14.37 -11.44 11.88
C TYR A 2 14.75 -11.31 10.40
N THR A 3 14.62 -10.12 9.83
CA THR A 3 15.04 -9.79 8.45
C THR A 3 16.50 -10.12 8.16
N THR A 4 17.34 -10.05 9.18
CA THR A 4 18.80 -10.12 9.04
C THR A 4 19.34 -11.56 9.10
N ILE A 5 18.50 -12.55 9.40
CA ILE A 5 18.90 -13.94 9.63
C ILE A 5 18.24 -14.92 8.62
N GLY A 6 17.01 -14.65 8.16
CA GLY A 6 16.22 -15.64 7.40
C GLY A 6 16.40 -15.69 5.87
N GLY A 7 17.06 -14.71 5.26
CA GLY A 7 17.09 -14.56 3.79
C GLY A 7 15.69 -14.45 3.15
N ILE A 8 15.60 -14.45 1.82
CA ILE A 8 14.32 -14.28 1.09
C ILE A 8 13.31 -15.40 1.42
N ARG A 9 13.77 -16.66 1.59
CA ARG A 9 12.88 -17.79 1.91
C ARG A 9 12.34 -17.75 3.33
N GLY A 10 13.16 -17.43 4.33
CA GLY A 10 12.71 -17.29 5.72
C GLY A 10 11.71 -16.14 5.88
N VAL A 11 11.95 -15.03 5.18
CA VAL A 11 11.00 -13.90 5.11
C VAL A 11 9.68 -14.35 4.47
N ALA A 12 9.72 -15.17 3.42
CA ALA A 12 8.51 -15.68 2.76
C ALA A 12 7.67 -16.58 3.68
N TYR A 13 8.28 -17.53 4.39
CA TYR A 13 7.55 -18.39 5.36
C TYR A 13 6.95 -17.58 6.51
N ASN A 14 7.69 -16.62 7.05
CA ASN A 14 7.18 -15.76 8.11
C ASN A 14 5.99 -14.91 7.59
N THR A 15 6.11 -14.35 6.39
CA THR A 15 5.02 -13.57 5.77
C THR A 15 3.78 -14.43 5.52
N LEU A 16 3.95 -15.70 5.13
CA LEU A 16 2.85 -16.64 4.94
C LEU A 16 2.12 -16.91 6.27
N LEU A 17 2.85 -17.24 7.33
CA LEU A 17 2.26 -17.48 8.66
C LEU A 17 1.50 -16.25 9.15
N GLN A 18 2.11 -15.07 9.02
CA GLN A 18 1.50 -13.79 9.37
C GLN A 18 0.21 -13.54 8.56
N GLY A 19 0.22 -13.82 7.25
CA GLY A 19 -0.95 -13.71 6.39
C GLY A 19 -2.10 -14.64 6.81
N ILE A 20 -1.80 -15.88 7.22
CA ILE A 20 -2.80 -16.83 7.72
C ILE A 20 -3.45 -16.32 9.01
N VAL A 21 -2.64 -15.83 9.95
CA VAL A 21 -3.13 -15.26 11.22
C VAL A 21 -3.97 -14.01 10.96
N MET A 22 -3.58 -13.15 10.02
CA MET A 22 -4.34 -11.96 9.64
C MET A 22 -5.70 -12.31 9.02
N LEU A 23 -5.71 -13.23 8.04
CA LEU A 23 -6.94 -13.65 7.38
C LEU A 23 -7.89 -14.32 8.38
N GLY A 24 -7.40 -15.32 9.12
CA GLY A 24 -8.20 -16.03 10.13
C GLY A 24 -8.72 -15.09 11.20
N GLY A 25 -7.87 -14.21 11.72
CA GLY A 25 -8.25 -13.22 12.73
C GLY A 25 -9.34 -12.26 12.24
N SER A 26 -9.24 -11.79 10.99
CA SER A 26 -10.26 -10.91 10.38
C SER A 26 -11.63 -11.59 10.23
N ILE A 27 -11.65 -12.87 9.88
CA ILE A 27 -12.89 -13.64 9.73
C ILE A 27 -13.53 -13.88 11.10
N VAL A 28 -12.72 -14.29 12.08
CA VAL A 28 -13.19 -14.55 13.45
C VAL A 28 -13.79 -13.29 14.07
N ILE A 29 -13.10 -12.15 13.97
CA ILE A 29 -13.63 -10.89 14.52
C ILE A 29 -14.90 -10.46 13.79
N ALA A 30 -14.98 -10.63 12.45
CA ALA A 30 -16.20 -10.31 11.71
C ALA A 30 -17.41 -11.10 12.21
N PHE A 31 -17.25 -12.42 12.44
CA PHE A 31 -18.31 -13.25 13.00
C PHE A 31 -18.73 -12.81 14.40
N ILE A 32 -17.76 -12.54 15.28
CA ILE A 32 -18.02 -12.11 16.66
C ILE A 32 -18.78 -10.78 16.67
N MET A 33 -18.33 -9.81 15.87
CA MET A 33 -18.90 -8.47 15.80
C MET A 33 -20.31 -8.47 15.20
N VAL A 34 -20.53 -9.23 14.13
CA VAL A 34 -21.88 -9.36 13.55
C VAL A 34 -22.84 -9.99 14.54
N LYS A 35 -22.41 -11.02 15.27
CA LYS A 35 -23.25 -11.65 16.30
C LYS A 35 -23.53 -10.69 17.46
N ALA A 36 -22.51 -9.96 17.93
CA ALA A 36 -22.66 -8.99 19.03
C ALA A 36 -23.59 -7.83 18.66
N ALA A 37 -23.59 -7.41 17.40
CA ALA A 37 -24.47 -6.36 16.89
C ALA A 37 -25.90 -6.84 16.54
N GLY A 38 -26.22 -8.12 16.77
CA GLY A 38 -27.56 -8.67 16.49
C GLY A 38 -27.81 -9.07 15.03
N GLY A 39 -26.74 -9.16 14.22
CA GLY A 39 -26.80 -9.55 12.80
C GLY A 39 -26.72 -8.37 11.83
N LEU A 40 -26.54 -8.69 10.54
CA LEU A 40 -26.40 -7.68 9.47
C LEU A 40 -27.61 -6.73 9.31
N PRO A 41 -28.87 -7.19 9.44
CA PRO A 41 -30.03 -6.29 9.36
C PRO A 41 -30.04 -5.28 10.50
N GLU A 42 -29.67 -5.72 11.71
CA GLU A 42 -29.67 -4.88 12.91
C GLU A 42 -28.52 -3.85 12.87
N ILE A 43 -27.34 -4.23 12.36
CA ILE A 43 -26.25 -3.28 12.08
C ILE A 43 -26.75 -2.16 11.17
N THR A 44 -27.40 -2.50 10.06
CA THR A 44 -27.93 -1.50 9.12
C THR A 44 -28.96 -0.59 9.78
N ARG A 45 -29.84 -1.14 10.62
CA ARG A 45 -30.86 -0.37 11.37
C ARG A 45 -30.22 0.61 12.36
N GLN A 46 -29.25 0.15 13.15
CA GLN A 46 -28.53 0.98 14.12
C GLN A 46 -27.73 2.08 13.43
N LEU A 47 -27.05 1.77 12.32
CA LEU A 47 -26.33 2.78 11.52
C LEU A 47 -27.28 3.83 10.94
N ALA A 48 -28.45 3.42 10.42
CA ALA A 48 -29.45 4.34 9.89
C ALA A 48 -30.02 5.27 10.98
N GLN A 49 -30.13 4.80 12.22
CA GLN A 49 -30.55 5.61 13.37
C GLN A 49 -29.48 6.62 13.80
N LEU A 50 -28.19 6.26 13.67
CA LEU A 50 -27.08 7.16 13.99
C LEU A 50 -26.94 8.27 12.95
N ASP A 51 -26.87 7.89 11.68
CA ASP A 51 -26.84 8.81 10.54
C ASP A 51 -27.24 8.02 9.27
N PRO A 52 -28.38 8.34 8.63
CA PRO A 52 -28.81 7.69 7.39
C PRO A 52 -27.73 7.73 6.29
N ASN A 53 -26.86 8.75 6.30
CA ASN A 53 -25.78 8.87 5.33
C ASN A 53 -24.67 7.81 5.52
N LEU A 54 -24.62 7.08 6.63
CA LEU A 54 -23.63 5.99 6.82
C LEU A 54 -23.91 4.77 5.94
N ILE A 55 -25.16 4.60 5.48
CA ILE A 55 -25.59 3.46 4.65
C ILE A 55 -25.82 3.85 3.19
N THR A 56 -25.78 5.14 2.86
CA THR A 56 -25.97 5.67 1.51
C THR A 56 -24.75 6.45 1.02
N PRO A 57 -24.26 6.23 -0.22
CA PRO A 57 -23.27 7.11 -0.83
C PRO A 57 -23.79 8.56 -0.89
N PRO A 58 -22.95 9.59 -0.74
CA PRO A 58 -21.48 9.59 -0.63
C PRO A 58 -20.93 9.43 0.81
N GLY A 59 -21.75 9.02 1.78
CA GLY A 59 -21.35 9.02 3.19
C GLY A 59 -21.64 10.35 3.90
N PRO A 60 -21.50 10.41 5.23
CA PRO A 60 -21.68 11.63 6.01
C PRO A 60 -20.79 12.76 5.50
N LYS A 61 -21.32 14.00 5.44
CA LYS A 61 -20.57 15.20 5.04
C LYS A 61 -19.87 15.11 3.68
N ASN A 62 -20.43 14.36 2.72
CA ASN A 62 -19.81 14.12 1.41
C ASN A 62 -18.40 13.53 1.51
N PHE A 63 -18.19 12.57 2.41
CA PHE A 63 -16.88 11.95 2.65
C PHE A 63 -16.30 11.23 1.43
N LEU A 64 -17.14 10.56 0.63
CA LEU A 64 -16.75 9.84 -0.59
C LEU A 64 -17.68 10.18 -1.77
N PRO A 65 -17.53 11.35 -2.39
CA PRO A 65 -18.21 11.69 -3.65
C PRO A 65 -17.86 10.66 -4.73
N LEU A 66 -18.76 10.47 -5.70
CA LEU A 66 -18.56 9.47 -6.78
C LEU A 66 -17.19 9.60 -7.50
N PRO A 67 -16.69 10.81 -7.84
CA PRO A 67 -15.37 10.96 -8.45
C PRO A 67 -14.22 10.53 -7.53
N THR A 68 -14.35 10.81 -6.23
CA THR A 68 -13.36 10.38 -5.22
C THR A 68 -13.43 8.87 -5.01
N ALA A 69 -14.63 8.26 -4.98
CA ALA A 69 -14.79 6.82 -4.89
C ALA A 69 -14.17 6.09 -6.10
N PHE A 70 -14.38 6.61 -7.31
CA PHE A 70 -13.70 6.14 -8.52
C PHE A 70 -12.19 6.27 -8.39
N SER A 71 -11.69 7.41 -7.89
CA SER A 71 -10.26 7.60 -7.67
C SER A 71 -9.69 6.59 -6.67
N THR A 72 -10.39 6.30 -5.57
CA THR A 72 -9.99 5.33 -4.55
C THR A 72 -9.86 3.92 -5.11
N PHE A 73 -10.69 3.53 -6.08
CA PHE A 73 -10.53 2.27 -6.79
C PHE A 73 -9.15 2.19 -7.49
N PHE A 74 -8.69 3.27 -8.12
CA PHE A 74 -7.34 3.30 -8.71
C PHE A 74 -6.24 3.34 -7.63
N ILE A 75 -6.43 4.07 -6.53
CA ILE A 75 -5.48 4.16 -5.40
C ILE A 75 -5.31 2.81 -4.69
N LEU A 76 -6.35 1.98 -4.59
CA LEU A 76 -6.24 0.71 -3.88
C LEU A 76 -6.07 -0.49 -4.81
N GLY A 77 -6.60 -0.43 -6.03
CA GLY A 77 -6.53 -1.52 -7.01
C GLY A 77 -5.30 -1.48 -7.91
N VAL A 78 -5.04 -0.33 -8.56
CA VAL A 78 -4.02 -0.21 -9.62
C VAL A 78 -2.68 0.28 -9.07
N ALA A 79 -2.72 1.20 -8.12
CA ALA A 79 -1.56 1.79 -7.46
C ALA A 79 -0.65 0.77 -6.73
N VAL A 80 -1.22 -0.32 -6.21
CA VAL A 80 -0.45 -1.34 -5.46
C VAL A 80 0.55 -2.04 -6.37
N MET A 81 0.22 -2.18 -7.66
CA MET A 81 1.11 -2.76 -8.68
C MET A 81 2.41 -1.97 -8.85
N ALA A 82 2.36 -0.66 -8.60
CA ALA A 82 3.45 0.26 -8.88
C ALA A 82 4.48 0.35 -7.73
N GLN A 83 4.21 -0.32 -6.60
CA GLN A 83 5.07 -0.24 -5.42
C GLN A 83 6.36 -1.06 -5.62
N PRO A 84 7.56 -0.47 -5.48
CA PRO A 84 8.82 -1.16 -5.77
C PRO A 84 9.02 -2.46 -4.99
N HIS A 85 8.62 -2.49 -3.71
CA HIS A 85 8.75 -3.66 -2.85
C HIS A 85 7.77 -4.80 -3.20
N VAL A 86 6.70 -4.51 -3.95
CA VAL A 86 5.77 -5.51 -4.50
C VAL A 86 6.30 -6.02 -5.83
N VAL A 87 6.70 -5.11 -6.73
CA VAL A 87 7.24 -5.43 -8.06
C VAL A 87 8.47 -6.32 -7.96
N THR A 88 9.41 -6.00 -7.07
CA THR A 88 10.63 -6.78 -6.84
C THR A 88 10.34 -8.23 -6.43
N ARG A 89 9.23 -8.48 -5.74
CA ARG A 89 8.82 -9.85 -5.36
C ARG A 89 8.30 -10.65 -6.55
N ILE A 90 7.61 -10.01 -7.49
CA ILE A 90 7.12 -10.66 -8.72
C ILE A 90 8.30 -11.25 -9.51
N PHE A 91 9.42 -10.54 -9.58
CA PHE A 91 10.64 -11.01 -10.26
C PHE A 91 11.31 -12.22 -9.58
N THR A 92 10.93 -12.58 -8.36
CA THR A 92 11.47 -13.77 -7.67
C THR A 92 10.72 -15.06 -7.98
N VAL A 93 9.59 -14.96 -8.71
CA VAL A 93 8.74 -16.12 -9.03
C VAL A 93 9.38 -16.95 -10.14
N LYS A 94 9.51 -18.26 -9.91
CA LYS A 94 10.23 -19.17 -10.81
C LYS A 94 9.57 -19.40 -12.17
N ASN A 95 8.25 -19.34 -12.24
CA ASN A 95 7.51 -19.68 -13.46
C ASN A 95 6.20 -18.90 -13.59
N MET A 96 5.73 -18.71 -14.83
CA MET A 96 4.54 -17.91 -15.13
C MET A 96 3.23 -18.56 -14.65
N MET A 97 3.14 -19.89 -14.66
CA MET A 97 1.96 -20.62 -14.18
C MET A 97 1.72 -20.38 -12.68
N SER A 98 2.77 -20.47 -11.87
CA SER A 98 2.77 -20.16 -10.44
C SER A 98 2.42 -18.69 -10.23
N LEU A 99 2.95 -17.77 -11.03
CA LEU A 99 2.58 -16.35 -10.92
C LEU A 99 1.08 -16.14 -11.14
N LYS A 100 0.49 -16.71 -12.20
CA LYS A 100 -0.95 -16.60 -12.50
C LYS A 100 -1.81 -17.23 -11.41
N ARG A 101 -1.46 -18.44 -10.96
CA ARG A 101 -2.18 -19.14 -9.88
C ARG A 101 -2.10 -18.39 -8.55
N SER A 102 -0.91 -17.90 -8.19
CA SER A 102 -0.71 -17.07 -7.00
C SER A 102 -1.50 -15.78 -7.09
N GLY A 103 -1.53 -15.12 -8.26
CA GLY A 103 -2.33 -13.92 -8.48
C GLY A 103 -3.83 -14.17 -8.23
N ALA A 104 -4.41 -15.20 -8.84
CA ALA A 104 -5.82 -15.54 -8.64
C ALA A 104 -6.15 -15.87 -7.17
N LEU A 105 -5.28 -16.65 -6.50
CA LEU A 105 -5.44 -16.98 -5.09
C LEU A 105 -5.35 -15.75 -4.19
N ILE A 106 -4.37 -14.87 -4.42
CA ILE A 106 -4.19 -13.62 -3.66
C ILE A 106 -5.41 -12.72 -3.85
N SER A 107 -5.96 -12.59 -5.06
CA SER A 107 -7.17 -11.81 -5.30
C SER A 107 -8.36 -12.32 -4.49
N LEU A 108 -8.56 -13.65 -4.44
CA LEU A 108 -9.63 -14.25 -3.64
C LEU A 108 -9.43 -14.04 -2.14
N ILE A 109 -8.21 -14.28 -1.64
CA ILE A 109 -7.86 -14.06 -0.23
C ILE A 109 -8.08 -12.60 0.16
N THR A 110 -7.65 -11.68 -0.69
CA THR A 110 -7.77 -10.23 -0.47
C THR A 110 -9.23 -9.80 -0.45
N LEU A 111 -10.06 -10.35 -1.34
CA LEU A 111 -11.50 -10.10 -1.34
C LEU A 111 -12.16 -10.55 -0.03
N VAL A 112 -11.89 -11.78 0.42
CA VAL A 112 -12.43 -12.30 1.70
C VAL A 112 -11.96 -11.43 2.86
N TRP A 113 -10.67 -11.08 2.88
CA TRP A 113 -10.07 -10.26 3.93
C TRP A 113 -10.72 -8.87 4.02
N PHE A 114 -10.83 -8.13 2.91
CA PHE A 114 -11.46 -6.81 2.90
C PHE A 114 -12.93 -6.87 3.28
N MET A 115 -13.67 -7.89 2.80
CA MET A 115 -15.07 -8.06 3.19
C MET A 115 -15.22 -8.28 4.69
N SER A 116 -14.37 -9.12 5.29
CA SER A 116 -14.36 -9.33 6.75
C SER A 116 -14.05 -8.05 7.52
N LEU A 117 -13.06 -7.26 7.05
CA LEU A 117 -12.71 -5.99 7.68
C LEU A 117 -13.83 -4.94 7.57
N PHE A 118 -14.45 -4.78 6.41
CA PHE A 118 -15.54 -3.81 6.22
C PHE A 118 -16.77 -4.14 7.05
N VAL A 119 -17.18 -5.42 7.08
CA VAL A 119 -18.29 -5.86 7.93
C VAL A 119 -17.97 -5.63 9.41
N SER A 120 -16.74 -5.94 9.84
CA SER A 120 -16.30 -5.67 11.21
C SER A 120 -16.32 -4.18 11.55
N ALA A 121 -15.89 -3.32 10.63
CA ALA A 121 -15.87 -1.87 10.82
C ALA A 121 -17.30 -1.29 10.93
N LEU A 122 -18.24 -1.75 10.10
CA LEU A 122 -19.65 -1.35 10.19
C LEU A 122 -20.27 -1.78 11.52
N ALA A 123 -20.06 -3.03 11.92
CA ALA A 123 -20.53 -3.55 13.20
C ALA A 123 -19.92 -2.79 14.38
N ALA A 124 -18.63 -2.47 14.31
CA ALA A 124 -17.94 -1.69 15.33
C ALA A 124 -18.50 -0.27 15.45
N ARG A 125 -18.81 0.37 14.31
CA ARG A 125 -19.42 1.72 14.29
C ARG A 125 -20.83 1.72 14.88
N ALA A 126 -21.60 0.66 14.68
CA ALA A 126 -22.93 0.49 15.26
C ALA A 126 -22.85 0.29 16.80
N LEU A 127 -21.94 -0.57 17.25
CA LEU A 127 -21.77 -0.91 18.67
C LEU A 127 -21.08 0.18 19.50
N ILE A 128 -20.15 0.94 18.89
CA ILE A 128 -19.39 2.00 19.55
C ILE A 128 -19.52 3.31 18.73
N PRO A 129 -20.61 4.07 18.94
CA PRO A 129 -20.88 5.28 18.15
C PRO A 129 -19.93 6.44 18.44
N GLN A 130 -19.36 6.50 19.64
CA GLN A 130 -18.43 7.55 20.06
C GLN A 130 -17.04 6.94 20.30
N ILE A 131 -16.10 7.24 19.40
CA ILE A 131 -14.70 6.89 19.55
C ILE A 131 -13.83 8.12 19.31
N ASP A 132 -12.91 8.40 20.24
CA ASP A 132 -12.04 9.57 20.17
C ASP A 132 -11.05 9.48 19.00
N VAL A 133 -10.47 8.29 18.82
CA VAL A 133 -9.48 8.00 17.77
C VAL A 133 -9.99 6.81 16.95
N PRO A 134 -10.40 7.02 15.69
CA PRO A 134 -10.93 5.95 14.84
C PRO A 134 -10.02 4.72 14.74
N ASP A 135 -8.71 4.93 14.70
CA ASP A 135 -7.71 3.85 14.59
C ASP A 135 -7.68 2.92 15.82
N ARG A 136 -8.27 3.34 16.96
CA ARG A 136 -8.39 2.50 18.17
C ARG A 136 -9.62 1.59 18.15
N ILE A 137 -10.47 1.66 17.13
CA ILE A 137 -11.71 0.88 17.10
C ILE A 137 -11.43 -0.62 17.19
N PHE A 138 -10.45 -1.11 16.44
CA PHE A 138 -10.08 -2.52 16.40
C PHE A 138 -9.60 -3.05 17.77
N PRO A 139 -8.62 -2.43 18.45
CA PRO A 139 -8.22 -2.92 19.76
C PRO A 139 -9.33 -2.80 20.81
N THR A 140 -10.15 -1.73 20.77
CA THR A 140 -11.27 -1.56 21.70
C THR A 140 -12.29 -2.69 21.57
N ILE A 141 -12.73 -3.02 20.35
CA ILE A 141 -13.72 -4.08 20.14
C ILE A 141 -13.16 -5.46 20.51
N VAL A 142 -11.89 -5.72 20.18
CA VAL A 142 -11.26 -7.01 20.50
C VAL A 142 -11.20 -7.18 22.02
N LEU A 143 -10.81 -6.15 22.77
CA LEU A 143 -10.73 -6.23 24.23
C LEU A 143 -12.10 -6.29 24.92
N GLN A 144 -13.14 -5.67 24.34
CA GLN A 144 -14.49 -5.66 24.92
C GLN A 144 -15.29 -6.94 24.61
N TYR A 145 -15.17 -7.48 23.39
CA TYR A 145 -16.04 -8.54 22.89
C TYR A 145 -15.35 -9.91 22.80
N THR A 146 -14.07 -10.01 23.15
CA THR A 146 -13.33 -11.27 23.13
C THR A 146 -12.65 -11.55 24.46
N GLY A 147 -12.51 -12.83 24.81
CA GLY A 147 -11.78 -13.25 26.02
C GLY A 147 -10.28 -12.97 25.89
N SER A 148 -9.57 -12.86 27.02
CA SER A 148 -8.15 -12.46 27.09
C SER A 148 -7.22 -13.25 26.15
N VAL A 149 -7.43 -14.57 26.03
CA VAL A 149 -6.64 -15.44 25.14
C VAL A 149 -6.86 -15.09 23.67
N LEU A 150 -8.13 -14.98 23.25
CA LEU A 150 -8.48 -14.67 21.87
C LEU A 150 -8.08 -13.22 21.52
N ALA A 151 -8.22 -12.29 22.46
CA ALA A 151 -7.77 -10.92 22.31
C ALA A 151 -6.27 -10.86 22.00
N GLY A 152 -5.44 -11.61 22.73
CA GLY A 152 -4.00 -11.71 22.47
C GLY A 152 -3.68 -12.21 21.05
N ILE A 153 -4.40 -13.26 20.59
CA ILE A 153 -4.22 -13.80 19.24
C ILE A 153 -4.65 -12.78 18.17
N LEU A 154 -5.82 -12.16 18.33
CA LEU A 154 -6.36 -11.21 17.36
C LEU A 154 -5.55 -9.91 17.30
N LEU A 155 -5.06 -9.42 18.44
CA LEU A 155 -4.18 -8.25 18.50
C LEU A 155 -2.81 -8.54 17.92
N SER A 156 -2.34 -9.79 17.91
CA SER A 156 -1.07 -10.15 17.26
C SER A 156 -1.11 -9.96 15.73
N ALA A 157 -2.29 -10.06 15.11
CA ALA A 157 -2.46 -9.94 13.66
C ALA A 157 -2.04 -8.58 13.08
N PRO A 158 -2.51 -7.42 13.59
CA PRO A 158 -2.02 -6.12 13.10
C PRO A 158 -0.52 -5.91 13.37
N PHE A 159 0.03 -6.41 14.49
CA PHE A 159 1.49 -6.37 14.71
C PHE A 159 2.24 -7.18 13.66
N ALA A 160 1.76 -8.37 13.33
CA ALA A 160 2.29 -9.20 12.24
C ALA A 160 2.23 -8.47 10.88
N ALA A 161 1.11 -7.82 10.57
CA ALA A 161 0.92 -7.02 9.35
C ALA A 161 1.95 -5.88 9.25
N VAL A 162 2.07 -5.08 10.31
CA VAL A 162 3.00 -3.95 10.39
C VAL A 162 4.44 -4.44 10.24
N MET A 163 4.83 -5.50 10.96
CA MET A 163 6.18 -6.06 10.88
C MET A 163 6.54 -6.51 9.45
N SER A 164 5.62 -7.20 8.76
CA SER A 164 5.82 -7.68 7.38
C SER A 164 6.05 -6.53 6.38
N THR A 165 5.31 -5.44 6.56
CA THR A 165 5.33 -4.27 5.67
C THR A 165 6.55 -3.41 5.95
N VAL A 166 6.76 -3.02 7.21
CA VAL A 166 7.90 -2.22 7.66
C VAL A 166 9.21 -2.88 7.26
N SER A 167 9.34 -4.20 7.47
CA SER A 167 10.54 -4.92 7.05
C SER A 167 10.77 -4.83 5.56
N SER A 168 9.73 -4.98 4.74
CA SER A 168 9.86 -4.92 3.28
C SER A 168 10.24 -3.53 2.79
N LEU A 169 9.64 -2.49 3.36
CA LEU A 169 9.94 -1.10 3.02
C LEU A 169 11.36 -0.71 3.42
N ILE A 170 11.79 -1.09 4.64
CA ILE A 170 13.15 -0.81 5.13
C ILE A 170 14.19 -1.54 4.29
N ILE A 171 13.99 -2.83 3.98
CA ILE A 171 14.91 -3.59 3.11
C ILE A 171 14.99 -2.97 1.73
N SER A 172 13.83 -2.63 1.14
CA SER A 172 13.80 -2.03 -0.20
C SER A 172 14.53 -0.69 -0.22
N THR A 173 14.34 0.13 0.80
CA THR A 173 14.96 1.46 0.89
C THR A 173 16.46 1.37 1.18
N SER A 174 16.88 0.53 2.14
CA SER A 174 18.30 0.34 2.43
C SER A 174 19.04 -0.33 1.27
N GLY A 175 18.38 -1.25 0.56
CA GLY A 175 18.89 -1.84 -0.67
C GLY A 175 19.09 -0.82 -1.79
N ALA A 176 18.14 0.11 -1.98
CA ALA A 176 18.26 1.19 -2.95
C ALA A 176 19.39 2.17 -2.58
N ILE A 177 19.49 2.59 -1.31
CA ILE A 177 20.61 3.43 -0.84
C ILE A 177 21.95 2.74 -1.10
N MET A 178 22.02 1.43 -0.81
CA MET A 178 23.26 0.69 -0.97
C MET A 178 23.64 0.49 -2.45
N LYS A 179 22.74 -0.03 -3.28
CA LYS A 179 23.05 -0.38 -4.68
C LYS A 179 23.00 0.83 -5.61
N ASP A 180 21.94 1.62 -5.51
CA ASP A 180 21.64 2.68 -6.49
C ASP A 180 22.36 3.99 -6.18
N ILE A 181 22.68 4.24 -4.91
CA ILE A 181 23.40 5.45 -4.49
C ILE A 181 24.87 5.11 -4.18
N TYR A 182 25.14 4.27 -3.17
CA TYR A 182 26.51 4.03 -2.69
C TYR A 182 27.37 3.25 -3.71
N GLN A 183 26.93 2.05 -4.12
CA GLN A 183 27.72 1.22 -5.02
C GLN A 183 27.85 1.87 -6.40
N ARG A 184 26.74 2.35 -6.96
CA ARG A 184 26.74 2.96 -8.30
C ARG A 184 27.60 4.22 -8.41
N ASN A 185 27.54 5.12 -7.43
CA ASN A 185 28.15 6.45 -7.57
C ASN A 185 29.46 6.63 -6.77
N PHE A 186 29.65 5.90 -5.68
CA PHE A 186 30.80 6.11 -4.78
C PHE A 186 31.80 4.95 -4.79
N ASN A 187 31.34 3.70 -4.78
CA ASN A 187 32.24 2.55 -4.74
C ASN A 187 31.69 1.35 -5.54
N PRO A 188 31.91 1.31 -6.87
CA PRO A 188 31.41 0.25 -7.74
C PRO A 188 31.88 -1.14 -7.33
N ASN A 189 33.11 -1.23 -6.80
CA ASN A 189 33.77 -2.48 -6.39
C ASN A 189 33.69 -2.71 -4.87
N ALA A 190 32.66 -2.19 -4.20
CA ALA A 190 32.47 -2.37 -2.77
C ALA A 190 32.47 -3.86 -2.39
N SER A 191 33.30 -4.23 -1.40
CA SER A 191 33.34 -5.60 -0.89
C SER A 191 32.02 -5.99 -0.22
N GLU A 192 31.65 -7.27 -0.25
CA GLU A 192 30.39 -7.75 0.37
C GLU A 192 30.24 -7.29 1.83
N LYS A 193 31.36 -7.23 2.57
CA LYS A 193 31.38 -6.74 3.95
C LYS A 193 30.98 -5.26 4.04
N ALA A 194 31.49 -4.42 3.14
CA ALA A 194 31.12 -3.00 3.05
C ALA A 194 29.65 -2.86 2.64
N ILE A 195 29.19 -3.63 1.66
CA ILE A 195 27.78 -3.66 1.22
C ILE A 195 26.85 -3.96 2.40
N LYS A 196 27.18 -5.01 3.17
CA LYS A 196 26.40 -5.45 4.32
C LYS A 196 26.38 -4.37 5.41
N MET A 197 27.55 -3.80 5.75
CA MET A 197 27.68 -2.78 6.79
C MET A 197 26.87 -1.52 6.45
N THR A 198 27.01 -0.99 5.23
CA THR A 198 26.26 0.20 4.79
C THR A 198 24.75 -0.05 4.80
N SER A 199 24.32 -1.24 4.37
CA SER A 199 22.90 -1.63 4.42
C SER A 199 22.36 -1.69 5.86
N TYR A 200 23.16 -2.17 6.82
CA TYR A 200 22.80 -2.16 8.24
C TYR A 200 22.70 -0.75 8.80
N ILE A 201 23.68 0.11 8.52
CA ILE A 201 23.69 1.50 8.98
C ILE A 201 22.48 2.25 8.43
N ALA A 202 22.20 2.13 7.13
CA ALA A 202 21.03 2.74 6.50
C ALA A 202 19.72 2.22 7.13
N THR A 203 19.64 0.91 7.38
CA THR A 203 18.48 0.29 8.05
C THR A 203 18.24 0.88 9.45
N ILE A 204 19.29 1.00 10.27
CA ILE A 204 19.20 1.57 11.63
C ILE A 204 18.82 3.05 11.57
N ALA A 205 19.45 3.82 10.68
CA ALA A 205 19.16 5.24 10.52
C ALA A 205 17.70 5.50 10.12
N ILE A 206 17.20 4.78 9.11
CA ILE A 206 15.79 4.87 8.69
C ILE A 206 14.85 4.47 9.83
N SER A 207 15.16 3.37 10.53
CA SER A 207 14.34 2.90 11.65
C SER A 207 14.28 3.93 12.78
N ALA A 208 15.40 4.60 13.09
CA ALA A 208 15.45 5.65 14.10
C ALA A 208 14.58 6.86 13.71
N VAL A 209 14.64 7.29 12.45
CA VAL A 209 13.79 8.39 11.95
C VAL A 209 12.31 8.01 12.05
N VAL A 210 11.93 6.82 11.60
CA VAL A 210 10.54 6.33 11.70
C VAL A 210 10.06 6.26 13.15
N MET A 211 10.92 5.83 14.07
CA MET A 211 10.62 5.79 15.51
C MET A 211 10.35 7.18 16.08
N VAL A 212 11.21 8.16 15.77
CA VAL A 212 11.01 9.55 16.21
C VAL A 212 9.71 10.12 15.67
N LEU A 213 9.41 9.90 14.38
CA LEU A 213 8.16 10.37 13.76
C LEU A 213 6.92 9.70 14.36
N SER A 214 7.04 8.47 14.86
CA SER A 214 5.93 7.73 15.46
C SER A 214 5.46 8.29 16.81
N PHE A 215 6.26 9.12 17.49
CA PHE A 215 5.87 9.74 18.76
C PHE A 215 4.82 10.85 18.60
N ASN A 216 4.65 11.39 17.40
CA ASN A 216 3.63 12.39 17.09
C ASN A 216 2.80 11.93 15.88
N PRO A 217 1.94 10.90 16.04
CA PRO A 217 1.15 10.38 14.95
C PRO A 217 0.09 11.40 14.49
N PRO A 218 -0.30 11.39 13.21
CA PRO A 218 -1.43 12.20 12.75
C PRO A 218 -2.74 11.77 13.42
N LYS A 219 -3.76 12.64 13.35
CA LYS A 219 -5.09 12.35 13.92
C LYS A 219 -5.79 11.14 13.28
N PHE A 220 -5.49 10.86 12.02
CA PHE A 220 -6.03 9.72 11.29
C PHE A 220 -4.91 9.08 10.45
N LEU A 221 -4.54 7.85 10.79
CA LEU A 221 -3.40 7.18 10.14
C LEU A 221 -3.65 6.89 8.66
N GLN A 222 -4.91 6.65 8.29
CA GLN A 222 -5.32 6.33 6.93
C GLN A 222 -4.96 7.43 5.93
N ASP A 223 -4.93 8.71 6.34
CA ASP A 223 -4.61 9.83 5.44
C ASP A 223 -3.15 9.76 4.98
N ILE A 224 -2.22 9.44 5.89
CA ILE A 224 -0.81 9.22 5.56
C ILE A 224 -0.66 8.00 4.65
N VAL A 225 -1.40 6.92 4.89
CA VAL A 225 -1.35 5.71 4.07
C VAL A 225 -1.83 6.00 2.65
N MET A 226 -2.95 6.71 2.51
CA MET A 226 -3.49 7.11 1.21
C MET A 226 -2.54 8.05 0.46
N PHE A 227 -1.92 9.00 1.16
CA PHE A 227 -0.87 9.85 0.58
C PHE A 227 0.32 9.03 0.08
N ALA A 228 0.85 8.11 0.89
CA ALA A 228 2.01 7.31 0.53
C ALA A 228 1.73 6.38 -0.66
N ILE A 229 0.58 5.68 -0.67
CA ILE A 229 0.16 4.82 -1.78
C ILE A 229 -0.04 5.63 -3.06
N SER A 230 -0.69 6.79 -2.96
CA SER A 230 -0.87 7.71 -4.08
C SER A 230 0.47 8.23 -4.61
N GLY A 231 1.45 8.47 -3.72
CA GLY A 231 2.83 8.84 -4.06
C GLY A 231 3.51 7.79 -4.92
N PHE A 232 3.48 6.52 -4.49
CA PHE A 232 4.00 5.42 -5.29
C PHE A 232 3.28 5.32 -6.64
N ALA A 233 1.96 5.41 -6.62
CA ALA A 233 1.16 5.25 -7.83
C ALA A 233 1.40 6.36 -8.85
N ALA A 234 1.40 7.62 -8.42
CA ALA A 234 1.64 8.77 -9.28
C ALA A 234 3.05 8.75 -9.89
N SER A 235 4.03 8.21 -9.15
CA SER A 235 5.41 8.12 -9.60
C SER A 235 5.64 6.95 -10.56
N PHE A 236 5.18 5.76 -10.22
CA PHE A 236 5.67 4.53 -10.84
C PHE A 236 4.67 3.90 -11.82
N THR A 237 3.36 4.12 -11.68
CA THR A 237 2.33 3.36 -12.41
C THR A 237 2.47 3.53 -13.93
N VAL A 238 2.47 4.77 -14.40
CA VAL A 238 2.53 5.09 -15.83
C VAL A 238 3.83 4.62 -16.47
N PRO A 239 5.02 4.97 -15.95
CA PRO A 239 6.27 4.52 -16.54
C PRO A 239 6.43 2.99 -16.53
N ILE A 240 5.93 2.28 -15.51
CA ILE A 240 5.92 0.82 -15.49
C ILE A 240 5.01 0.26 -16.59
N ILE A 241 3.76 0.70 -16.67
CA ILE A 241 2.80 0.20 -17.67
C ILE A 241 3.30 0.51 -19.09
N LEU A 242 3.63 1.76 -19.38
CA LEU A 242 4.10 2.16 -20.70
C LEU A 242 5.48 1.56 -21.02
N GLY A 243 6.34 1.33 -20.03
CA GLY A 243 7.60 0.61 -20.22
C GLY A 243 7.42 -0.83 -20.71
N PHE A 244 6.36 -1.52 -20.27
CA PHE A 244 6.06 -2.89 -20.71
C PHE A 244 5.24 -2.97 -22.00
N PHE A 245 4.37 -2.01 -22.28
CA PHE A 245 3.40 -2.11 -23.37
C PHE A 245 3.65 -1.13 -24.53
N TRP A 246 4.50 -0.12 -24.37
CA TRP A 246 4.74 0.89 -25.39
C TRP A 246 6.21 0.94 -25.83
N LYS A 247 6.45 0.54 -27.09
CA LYS A 247 7.77 0.55 -27.72
C LYS A 247 8.40 1.95 -27.86
N GLY A 248 7.60 3.01 -27.78
CA GLY A 248 8.09 4.39 -27.93
C GLY A 248 8.67 5.00 -26.66
N GLY A 249 8.67 4.29 -25.52
CA GLY A 249 9.17 4.82 -24.25
C GLY A 249 10.68 5.04 -24.24
N THR A 250 11.12 6.16 -23.65
CA THR A 250 12.54 6.51 -23.48
C THR A 250 12.93 6.59 -21.98
N PRO A 251 14.21 6.44 -21.62
CA PRO A 251 14.65 6.57 -20.23
C PRO A 251 14.37 7.96 -19.63
N MET A 252 14.55 9.02 -20.42
CA MET A 252 14.26 10.39 -19.99
C MET A 252 12.75 10.64 -19.84
N GLY A 253 11.94 10.09 -20.75
CA GLY A 253 10.48 10.11 -20.61
C GLY A 253 10.01 9.38 -19.35
N GLY A 254 10.62 8.23 -19.06
CA GLY A 254 10.39 7.49 -17.82
C GLY A 254 10.72 8.32 -16.58
N LEU A 255 11.94 8.87 -16.50
CA LEU A 255 12.36 9.66 -15.34
C LEU A 255 11.49 10.90 -15.12
N LEU A 256 11.25 11.70 -16.16
CA LEU A 256 10.46 12.93 -16.04
C LEU A 256 8.99 12.64 -15.77
N SER A 257 8.43 11.54 -16.28
CA SER A 257 7.06 11.13 -15.94
C SER A 257 6.92 10.72 -14.47
N MET A 258 7.93 10.07 -13.90
CA MET A 258 7.95 9.74 -12.47
C MET A 258 7.97 11.00 -11.60
N ILE A 259 8.87 11.93 -11.91
CA ILE A 259 9.04 13.17 -11.15
C ILE A 259 7.78 14.04 -11.26
N SER A 260 7.29 14.26 -12.48
CA SER A 260 6.12 15.12 -12.72
C SER A 260 4.84 14.58 -12.08
N GLY A 261 4.62 13.26 -12.10
CA GLY A 261 3.49 12.64 -11.42
C GLY A 261 3.54 12.85 -9.91
N PHE A 262 4.70 12.63 -9.29
CA PHE A 262 4.89 12.85 -7.85
C PHE A 262 4.77 14.33 -7.45
N VAL A 263 5.39 15.23 -8.20
CA VAL A 263 5.33 16.68 -7.94
C VAL A 263 3.89 17.19 -8.06
N THR A 264 3.13 16.73 -9.07
CA THR A 264 1.71 17.07 -9.20
C THR A 264 0.92 16.66 -7.96
N LEU A 265 1.15 15.44 -7.47
CA LEU A 265 0.53 14.97 -6.23
C LEU A 265 0.87 15.87 -5.04
N LEU A 266 2.16 16.20 -4.84
CA LEU A 266 2.60 17.06 -3.75
C LEU A 266 1.99 18.46 -3.80
N VAL A 267 1.97 19.08 -4.99
CA VAL A 267 1.40 20.41 -5.19
C VAL A 267 -0.08 20.42 -4.83
N LEU A 268 -0.84 19.40 -5.25
CA LEU A 268 -2.26 19.28 -4.95
C LEU A 268 -2.53 19.02 -3.47
N TYR A 269 -1.76 18.14 -2.82
CA TYR A 269 -1.87 17.91 -1.37
C TYR A 269 -1.51 19.14 -0.53
N ALA A 270 -0.69 20.05 -1.05
CA ALA A 270 -0.36 21.31 -0.39
C ALA A 270 -1.46 22.38 -0.54
N GLN A 271 -2.43 22.20 -1.43
CA GLN A 271 -3.53 23.15 -1.61
C GLN A 271 -4.63 22.97 -0.55
N PRO A 272 -5.37 24.04 -0.19
CA PRO A 272 -6.54 23.95 0.70
C PRO A 272 -7.65 23.04 0.16
N ASN A 273 -7.78 22.94 -1.16
CA ASN A 273 -8.66 21.99 -1.82
C ASN A 273 -7.83 20.98 -2.63
N PRO A 274 -7.48 19.82 -2.03
CA PRO A 274 -6.63 18.84 -2.68
C PRO A 274 -7.35 18.08 -3.80
N ASN A 275 -8.68 18.19 -3.94
CA ASN A 275 -9.45 17.40 -4.91
C ASN A 275 -10.03 18.25 -6.05
N PRO A 276 -9.22 18.73 -7.02
CA PRO A 276 -9.73 19.40 -8.21
C PRO A 276 -10.80 18.56 -8.91
N PHE A 277 -11.94 19.19 -9.21
CA PHE A 277 -13.10 18.54 -9.84
C PHE A 277 -13.64 17.31 -9.08
N GLY A 278 -13.35 17.20 -7.78
CA GLY A 278 -13.75 16.07 -6.93
C GLY A 278 -12.90 14.80 -7.09
N PHE A 279 -11.92 14.81 -8.00
CA PHE A 279 -10.99 13.69 -8.16
C PHE A 279 -9.84 13.80 -7.17
N ASN A 280 -9.38 12.65 -6.67
CA ASN A 280 -8.21 12.61 -5.80
C ASN A 280 -6.96 13.10 -6.56
N PRO A 281 -6.00 13.76 -5.87
CA PRO A 281 -4.69 14.12 -6.41
C PRO A 281 -4.02 13.06 -7.28
N LEU A 282 -4.19 11.77 -6.96
CA LEU A 282 -3.60 10.67 -7.72
C LEU A 282 -3.98 10.72 -9.20
N VAL A 283 -5.26 10.95 -9.51
CA VAL A 283 -5.74 10.90 -10.90
C VAL A 283 -5.02 11.94 -11.74
N TRP A 284 -4.86 13.15 -11.21
CA TRP A 284 -4.11 14.22 -11.85
C TRP A 284 -2.63 13.89 -11.97
N GLY A 285 -2.02 13.29 -10.94
CA GLY A 285 -0.65 12.79 -11.00
C GLY A 285 -0.45 11.76 -12.11
N LEU A 286 -1.36 10.80 -12.27
CA LEU A 286 -1.32 9.81 -13.35
C LEU A 286 -1.50 10.43 -14.73
N VAL A 287 -2.42 11.39 -14.88
CA VAL A 287 -2.64 12.09 -16.16
C VAL A 287 -1.39 12.88 -16.55
N VAL A 288 -0.83 13.68 -15.63
CA VAL A 288 0.39 14.45 -15.90
C VAL A 288 1.56 13.52 -16.22
N SER A 289 1.73 12.45 -15.44
CA SER A 289 2.76 11.44 -15.70
C SER A 289 2.62 10.83 -17.11
N ALA A 290 1.40 10.48 -17.53
CA ALA A 290 1.13 9.93 -18.87
C ALA A 290 1.44 10.92 -19.99
N VAL A 291 1.02 12.17 -19.83
CA VAL A 291 1.31 13.24 -20.81
C VAL A 291 2.82 13.45 -20.92
N VAL A 292 3.52 13.59 -19.81
CA VAL A 292 4.98 13.80 -19.79
C VAL A 292 5.71 12.59 -20.37
N MET A 293 5.29 11.36 -20.05
CA MET A 293 5.88 10.14 -20.61
C MET A 293 5.81 10.13 -22.14
N VAL A 294 4.64 10.46 -22.70
CA VAL A 294 4.44 10.46 -24.16
C VAL A 294 5.18 11.63 -24.83
N VAL A 295 5.03 12.85 -24.30
CA VAL A 295 5.63 14.05 -24.90
C VAL A 295 7.15 13.98 -24.86
N VAL A 296 7.73 13.70 -23.70
CA VAL A 296 9.19 13.63 -23.54
C VAL A 296 9.77 12.49 -24.37
N SER A 297 9.12 11.32 -24.40
CA SER A 297 9.64 10.20 -25.20
C SER A 297 9.60 10.46 -26.70
N LYS A 298 8.69 11.32 -27.19
CA LYS A 298 8.68 11.72 -28.61
C LYS A 298 9.79 12.72 -28.97
N VAL A 299 10.29 13.49 -28.01
CA VAL A 299 11.32 14.52 -28.25
C VAL A 299 12.72 14.12 -27.79
N THR A 300 12.87 12.96 -27.16
CA THR A 300 14.15 12.45 -26.66
C THR A 300 14.62 11.24 -27.45
N LYS A 301 15.90 10.89 -27.27
CA LYS A 301 16.55 9.82 -28.03
C LYS A 301 15.83 8.47 -27.79
N PRO A 302 15.39 7.78 -28.86
CA PRO A 302 14.80 6.45 -28.76
C PRO A 302 15.76 5.44 -28.14
N ASN A 303 15.19 4.40 -27.52
CA ASN A 303 15.97 3.23 -27.11
C ASN A 303 16.54 2.49 -28.33
N ASP A 304 17.63 1.77 -28.12
CA ASP A 304 18.25 0.93 -29.14
C ASP A 304 17.25 -0.11 -29.68
N SER A 305 17.09 -0.13 -31.00
CA SER A 305 16.14 -1.02 -31.69
C SER A 305 16.38 -2.49 -31.34
N ALA A 306 17.64 -2.92 -31.22
CA ALA A 306 17.99 -4.30 -30.87
C ALA A 306 17.58 -4.67 -29.43
N PHE A 307 17.66 -3.71 -28.50
CA PHE A 307 17.16 -3.89 -27.14
C PHE A 307 15.63 -3.98 -27.11
N MET A 308 14.95 -3.13 -27.88
CA MET A 308 13.49 -3.11 -27.94
C MET A 308 12.91 -4.36 -28.58
N GLU A 309 13.56 -4.91 -29.60
CA GLU A 309 13.14 -6.17 -30.24
C GLU A 309 13.21 -7.33 -29.25
N LYS A 310 14.32 -7.46 -28.51
CA LYS A 310 14.51 -8.48 -27.47
C LYS A 310 13.50 -8.42 -26.31
N ILE A 311 13.00 -7.24 -25.96
CA ILE A 311 12.06 -7.07 -24.84
C ILE A 311 10.59 -7.31 -25.27
N PHE A 312 10.27 -7.09 -26.55
CA PHE A 312 8.91 -7.12 -27.07
C PHE A 312 8.61 -8.29 -28.04
N GLU A 313 9.55 -9.20 -28.26
CA GLU A 313 9.31 -10.56 -28.78
C GLU A 313 8.67 -11.47 -27.71
#